data_AF-A0A2V8VKZ4-F1
#
_entry.id   AF-A0A2V8VKZ4-F1
#
_cell.length_a   1.000
_cell.length_b   1.000
_cell.length_c   1.000
_cell.angle_alpha   90.00
_cell.angle_beta   90.00
_cell.angle_gamma   90.00
#
_symmetry.space_group_name_H-M   'P 1'
#
loop_
_entity.id
_entity.type
_entity.pdbx_description
1 polymer ?
#
loop_
_entity_poly.entity_id
_entity_poly.type
_entity_poly.pdbx_seq_one_letter_code
_entity_poly.pdbx_strand_id
1 'polypeptide(L)' 'MACIWYWKEALCLHRSAAAACLLKRHGVSAQMVIGAQQMPFKAHAWVEVDGRVVNDKPYTSEMYGVLDRC' A
#
# COMPACT_ATOMS: atom_id res chain seq x y z
N MET A 1 -3.14 -15.18 9.77
CA MET A 1 -1.73 -14.83 9.49
C MET A 1 -1.24 -15.58 8.25
N ALA A 2 -1.56 -15.10 7.04
CA ALA A 2 -1.19 -15.76 5.77
C ALA A 2 -0.47 -14.82 4.78
N CYS A 3 -0.01 -13.68 5.28
CA CYS A 3 0.48 -12.57 4.45
C CYS A 3 1.94 -12.20 4.70
N ILE A 4 2.56 -12.77 5.73
CA ILE A 4 3.83 -12.28 6.30
C ILE A 4 5.06 -12.85 5.57
N TRP A 5 4.89 -13.89 4.73
CA TRP A 5 6.01 -14.64 4.11
C TRP A 5 5.94 -14.79 2.58
N TYR A 6 5.14 -13.99 1.88
CA TYR A 6 4.97 -14.16 0.43
C TYR A 6 5.72 -13.09 -0.37
N TRP A 7 6.79 -13.51 -1.03
CA TRP A 7 7.70 -12.72 -1.88
C TRP A 7 7.01 -11.94 -3.01
N LYS A 8 5.85 -12.37 -3.52
CA LYS A 8 5.34 -11.81 -4.78
C LYS A 8 4.64 -10.44 -4.65
N GLU A 9 5.17 -9.51 -5.44
CA GLU A 9 4.66 -8.16 -5.77
C GLU A 9 3.18 -8.12 -6.19
N ALA A 10 2.64 -9.24 -6.68
CA ALA A 10 1.25 -9.31 -7.11
C ALA A 10 0.24 -9.15 -5.95
N LEU A 11 0.53 -9.57 -4.71
CA LEU A 11 -0.50 -9.54 -3.65
C LEU A 11 -0.64 -8.19 -2.93
N CYS A 12 0.43 -7.39 -2.80
CA CYS A 12 0.32 -6.09 -2.11
C CYS A 12 -0.61 -5.14 -2.88
N LEU A 13 -0.53 -5.11 -4.21
CA LEU A 13 -1.41 -4.29 -5.04
C LEU A 13 -2.88 -4.71 -4.92
N HIS A 14 -3.20 -5.99 -5.11
CA HIS A 14 -4.58 -6.46 -5.00
C HIS A 14 -5.16 -6.26 -3.59
N ARG A 15 -4.35 -6.46 -2.53
CA ARG A 15 -4.78 -6.24 -1.15
C ARG A 15 -5.02 -4.77 -0.85
N SER A 16 -4.14 -3.89 -1.30
CA SER A 16 -4.28 -2.45 -1.11
C SER A 16 -5.45 -1.90 -1.91
N ALA A 17 -5.67 -2.40 -3.13
CA ALA A 17 -6.87 -2.07 -3.92
C ALA A 17 -8.15 -2.50 -3.20
N ALA A 18 -8.22 -3.76 -2.73
CA ALA A 18 -9.38 -4.25 -2.01
C ALA A 18 -9.64 -3.46 -0.70
N ALA A 19 -8.58 -3.15 0.05
CA ALA A 19 -8.67 -2.35 1.27
C ALA A 19 -9.14 -0.92 0.99
N ALA A 20 -8.58 -0.24 -0.01
CA ALA A 20 -9.00 1.09 -0.42
C ALA A 20 -10.46 1.10 -0.89
N CYS A 21 -10.88 0.14 -1.72
CA CYS A 21 -12.28 -0.01 -2.15
C CYS A 21 -13.23 -0.22 -0.96
N LEU A 22 -12.86 -1.09 -0.01
CA LEU A 22 -13.68 -1.35 1.18
C LEU A 22 -13.81 -0.09 2.04
N LEU A 23 -12.70 0.61 2.32
CA LEU A 23 -12.70 1.84 3.10
C LEU A 23 -13.51 2.96 2.43
N LYS A 24 -13.33 3.15 1.12
CA LYS A 24 -14.12 4.11 0.31
C LYS A 24 -15.62 3.77 0.40
N ARG A 25 -15.99 2.49 0.34
CA ARG A 25 -17.39 2.04 0.50
C ARG A 25 -17.97 2.36 1.88
N HIS A 26 -17.15 2.45 2.92
CA HIS A 26 -17.54 2.84 4.27
C HIS A 26 -17.41 4.36 4.53
N GLY A 27 -17.21 5.18 3.49
CA GLY A 27 -17.11 6.64 3.62
C GLY A 27 -15.76 7.15 4.11
N VAL A 28 -14.75 6.28 4.19
CA VAL A 28 -13.38 6.67 4.55
C VAL A 28 -12.64 7.10 3.28
N SER A 29 -12.05 8.30 3.31
CA SER A 29 -11.22 8.82 2.22
C SER A 29 -9.86 8.13 2.16
N ALA A 30 -9.87 6.84 1.80
CA ALA A 30 -8.67 6.04 1.62
C ALA A 30 -8.03 6.32 0.25
N GLN A 31 -6.70 6.34 0.21
CA GLN A 31 -5.90 6.49 -1.00
C GLN A 31 -5.01 5.26 -1.14
N MET A 32 -5.07 4.57 -2.28
CA MET A 32 -4.09 3.53 -2.59
C MET A 32 -2.82 4.21 -3.10
N VAL A 33 -1.67 3.85 -2.55
CA VAL A 33 -0.37 4.41 -2.93
C VAL A 33 0.48 3.31 -3.55
N ILE A 34 1.09 3.60 -4.70
CA ILE A 34 2.07 2.73 -5.36
C ILE A 34 3.43 3.40 -5.22
N GLY A 35 4.41 2.68 -4.71
CA GLY A 35 5.77 3.18 -4.55
C GLY A 35 6.83 2.18 -4.96
N ALA A 36 8.03 2.68 -5.23
CA ALA A 36 9.19 1.85 -5.51
C ALA A 36 10.47 2.44 -4.90
N GLN A 37 11.42 1.57 -4.57
CA GLN A 37 12.80 1.95 -4.27
C GLN A 37 13.70 1.52 -5.44
N GLN A 38 14.73 2.30 -5.75
CA GLN A 38 15.62 1.98 -6.88
C GLN A 38 16.57 0.82 -6.59
N MET A 39 17.23 0.77 -5.42
CA MET A 39 18.26 -0.25 -5.12
C MET A 39 18.19 -0.77 -3.68
N PRO A 40 18.14 -2.10 -3.47
CA PRO A 40 17.67 -3.10 -4.46
C PRO A 40 16.26 -2.73 -4.94
N PHE A 41 15.96 -2.92 -6.23
CA PHE A 41 14.64 -2.58 -6.76
C PHE A 41 13.54 -3.34 -6.01
N LYS A 42 12.55 -2.60 -5.50
CA LYS A 42 11.35 -3.16 -4.88
C LYS A 42 10.17 -2.24 -5.21
N ALA A 43 9.07 -2.83 -5.66
CA ALA A 43 7.80 -2.13 -5.77
C ALA A 43 6.85 -2.58 -4.65
N HIS A 44 6.05 -1.66 -4.15
CA HIS A 44 5.08 -1.93 -3.10
C HIS A 44 3.83 -1.07 -3.25
N ALA A 45 2.71 -1.56 -2.72
CA ALA A 45 1.46 -0.82 -2.70
C ALA A 45 0.82 -0.91 -1.32
N TRP A 46 0.38 0.23 -0.79
CA TRP A 46 -0.27 0.38 0.52
C TRP A 46 -1.46 1.32 0.43
N VAL A 47 -2.14 1.54 1.55
CA VAL A 47 -3.28 2.45 1.67
C VAL A 47 -2.98 3.50 2.73
N GLU A 48 -3.27 4.76 2.41
CA GLU A 48 -3.20 5.89 3.32
C GLU A 48 -4.60 6.45 3.59
N VAL A 49 -4.85 6.84 4.85
CA VAL A 49 -6.02 7.62 5.27
C VAL A 49 -5.49 8.82 6.04
N ASP A 50 -5.86 10.03 5.63
CA ASP A 50 -5.36 11.27 6.22
C ASP A 50 -3.81 11.33 6.30
N GLY A 51 -3.14 10.81 5.27
CA GLY A 51 -1.68 10.75 5.17
C GLY A 51 -1.02 9.68 6.06
N ARG A 52 -1.79 8.76 6.66
CA ARG A 52 -1.27 7.69 7.52
C ARG A 52 -1.45 6.33 6.87
N VAL A 53 -0.40 5.52 6.88
CA VAL A 53 -0.45 4.13 6.39
C VAL A 53 -1.34 3.29 7.31
N VAL A 54 -2.37 2.63 6.76
CA VAL A 54 -3.37 1.89 7.55
C VAL A 54 -3.31 0.37 7.39
N ASN A 55 -2.76 -0.15 6.29
CA ASN A 55 -2.73 -1.58 5.97
C ASN A 55 -1.31 -2.18 5.96
N ASP A 56 -0.31 -1.37 6.30
CA ASP A 56 1.09 -1.74 6.35
C ASP A 56 1.78 -0.98 7.50
N LYS A 57 3.10 -1.13 7.61
CA LYS A 57 3.89 -0.47 8.65
C LYS A 57 3.88 1.06 8.45
N PRO A 58 3.86 1.85 9.54
CA PRO A 58 3.83 3.31 9.45
C PRO A 58 4.98 3.92 8.64
N TYR A 59 6.15 3.29 8.66
CA TYR A 59 7.36 3.75 7.96
C TYR A 59 7.42 3.33 6.49
N THR A 60 6.41 2.63 5.96
CA THR A 60 6.41 2.17 4.57
C THR A 60 6.51 3.34 3.60
N SER A 61 5.86 4.47 3.86
CA SER A 61 5.94 5.67 3.02
C SER A 61 7.33 6.32 2.99
N GLU A 62 8.19 6.04 3.97
CA GLU A 62 9.57 6.55 4.02
C GLU A 62 10.55 5.69 3.22
N MET A 63 10.23 4.40 3.01
CA MET A 63 11.10 3.45 2.33
C MET A 63 10.96 3.45 0.80
N TYR A 64 9.81 3.89 0.29
CA TYR A 64 9.49 3.85 -1.14
C TYR A 64 9.21 5.25 -1.67
N GLY A 65 9.82 5.60 -2.80
CA GLY A 65 9.40 6.79 -3.55
C GLY A 65 8.00 6.57 -4.12
N VAL A 66 7.09 7.50 -3.85
CA VAL A 66 5.71 7.43 -4.35
C VAL A 66 5.70 7.64 -5.86
N LEU A 67 5.11 6.68 -6.58
CA LEU A 67 4.91 6.73 -8.02
C LEU A 67 3.49 7.21 -8.37
N ASP A 68 2.48 6.75 -7.63
CA ASP A 68 1.08 7.10 -7.90
C ASP A 68 0.18 7.02 -6.65
N ARG A 69 -0.95 7.74 -6.68
CA ARG A 69 -2.01 7.71 -5.66
C ARG A 69 -3.40 7.63 -6.32
N CYS A 70 -4.21 6.61 -5.96
CA CYS A 70 -5.55 6.35 -6.54
C CYS A 70 -6.70 6.27 -5.52
#